data_AF-A0A8C0FFV7-F1
#
_entry.id   AF-A0A8C0FFV7-F1
#
_cell.length_a   1.000
_cell.length_b   1.000
_cell.length_c   1.000
_cell.angle_alpha   90.00
_cell.angle_beta   90.00
_cell.angle_gamma   90.00
#
_symmetry.space_group_name_H-M   'P 1'
#
loop_
_entity.id
_entity.type
_entity.pdbx_description
1 polymer ?
#
loop_
_entity_poly.entity_id
_entity_poly.type
_entity_poly.pdbx_seq_one_letter_code
_entity_poly.pdbx_strand_id
1 'polypeptide(L)'
;MLPEIELEKLQNKDFDLDAAHSFCQWQCCLQMGLYLNQLLCTPLSEPDLSRLYNGTLVHRLYQELKSMPSVENLFSLSPKMTQLYQVLLNTVESTVSADFFQKTTKTKSESCKKKKVSNKKRKAIRRAVPETQHLCNVNRFASLGVDD
;
A
#
# COMPACT_ATOMS: atom_id res chain seq x y z
N MET A 1 -34.35 23.94 17.48
CA MET A 1 -34.71 22.61 16.94
C MET A 1 -34.01 22.49 15.60
N LEU A 2 -32.76 22.04 15.62
CA LEU A 2 -31.97 21.80 14.41
C LEU A 2 -32.41 20.46 13.82
N PRO A 3 -32.62 20.35 12.50
CA PRO A 3 -33.17 19.13 11.93
C PRO A 3 -32.08 18.07 11.92
N GLU A 4 -32.35 16.99 12.64
CA GLU A 4 -31.62 15.72 12.78
C GLU A 4 -31.46 14.95 11.45
N ILE A 5 -31.75 15.60 10.32
CA ILE A 5 -31.93 15.01 8.98
C ILE A 5 -30.63 15.09 8.14
N GLU A 6 -29.66 15.94 8.51
CA GLU A 6 -28.37 16.01 7.80
C GLU A 6 -27.34 14.96 8.26
N LEU A 7 -27.57 14.28 9.38
CA LEU A 7 -26.60 13.30 9.91
C LEU A 7 -26.76 11.91 9.28
N GLU A 8 -27.99 11.52 8.89
CA GLU A 8 -28.27 10.19 8.31
C GLU A 8 -27.91 10.08 6.81
N LYS A 9 -27.67 11.20 6.13
CA LYS A 9 -27.24 11.23 4.71
C LYS A 9 -25.77 10.87 4.49
N LEU A 10 -25.01 10.61 5.56
CA LEU A 10 -23.63 10.12 5.50
C LEU A 10 -23.52 8.59 5.50
N GLN A 11 -24.62 7.87 5.75
CA GLN A 11 -24.63 6.41 5.71
C GLN A 11 -24.74 5.91 4.26
N ASN A 12 -23.76 5.10 3.86
CA ASN A 12 -23.58 4.50 2.54
C ASN A 12 -23.06 5.43 1.43
N LYS A 13 -21.95 6.14 1.70
CA LYS A 13 -20.94 6.27 0.64
C LYS A 13 -20.16 4.96 0.62
N ASP A 14 -20.22 4.24 -0.49
CA ASP A 14 -19.39 3.05 -0.72
C ASP A 14 -17.95 3.36 -0.28
N PHE A 15 -17.40 2.52 0.60
CA PHE A 15 -16.02 2.61 1.03
C PHE A 15 -15.12 2.44 -0.20
N ASP A 16 -14.36 3.47 -0.57
CA ASP A 16 -13.44 3.41 -1.72
C ASP A 16 -12.24 2.52 -1.35
N LEU A 17 -12.41 1.22 -1.60
CA LEU A 17 -11.42 0.19 -1.32
C LEU A 17 -10.10 0.44 -2.07
N ASP A 18 -10.18 0.94 -3.31
CA ASP A 18 -9.00 1.26 -4.11
C ASP A 18 -8.22 2.42 -3.51
N ALA A 19 -8.91 3.46 -3.03
CA ALA A 19 -8.29 4.55 -2.29
C ALA A 19 -7.62 4.02 -1.00
N ALA A 20 -8.32 3.21 -0.21
CA ALA A 20 -7.77 2.63 1.01
C ALA A 20 -6.51 1.79 0.76
N HIS A 21 -6.53 0.95 -0.28
CA HIS A 21 -5.37 0.15 -0.67
C HIS A 21 -4.19 1.02 -1.14
N SER A 22 -4.47 2.03 -1.96
CA SER A 22 -3.46 3.00 -2.44
C SER A 22 -2.84 3.78 -1.28
N PHE A 23 -3.63 4.18 -0.30
CA PHE A 23 -3.16 4.86 0.90
C PHE A 23 -2.27 3.95 1.76
N CYS A 24 -2.62 2.68 1.92
CA CYS A 24 -1.77 1.72 2.62
C CYS A 24 -0.43 1.54 1.90
N GLN A 25 -0.43 1.41 0.57
CA GLN A 25 0.81 1.31 -0.21
C GLN A 25 1.68 2.55 -0.03
N TRP A 26 1.09 3.74 -0.13
CA TRP A 26 1.84 4.98 0.08
C TRP A 26 2.43 5.07 1.48
N GLN A 27 1.66 4.72 2.52
CA GLN A 27 2.15 4.71 3.90
C GLN A 27 3.34 3.75 4.07
N CYS A 28 3.26 2.54 3.51
CA CYS A 28 4.37 1.58 3.54
C CYS A 28 5.62 2.14 2.84
N CYS A 29 5.48 2.71 1.64
CA CYS A 29 6.61 3.28 0.91
C CYS A 29 7.23 4.48 1.63
N LEU A 30 6.39 5.37 2.18
CA LEU A 30 6.83 6.53 2.95
C LEU A 30 7.63 6.09 4.19
N GLN A 31 7.09 5.12 4.94
CA GLN A 31 7.76 4.57 6.13
C GLN A 31 9.12 3.95 5.79
N MET A 32 9.19 3.15 4.73
CA MET A 32 10.46 2.55 4.30
C MET A 32 11.47 3.59 3.82
N GLY A 33 11.01 4.64 3.13
CA GLY A 33 11.87 5.76 2.71
C GLY A 33 12.46 6.53 3.90
N LEU A 34 11.68 6.75 4.96
CA LEU A 34 12.15 7.38 6.19
C LEU A 34 13.21 6.52 6.89
N TYR A 35 12.95 5.22 7.04
CA TYR A 35 13.93 4.30 7.63
C TYR A 35 15.22 4.22 6.82
N LEU A 36 15.13 4.22 5.49
CA LEU A 36 16.31 4.27 4.63
C LEU A 36 17.09 5.57 4.83
N ASN A 37 16.41 6.72 4.88
CA ASN A 37 17.05 8.01 5.14
C ASN A 37 17.79 8.02 6.48
N GLN A 38 17.16 7.49 7.53
CA GLN A 38 17.77 7.38 8.86
C GLN A 38 18.97 6.43 8.87
N LEU A 39 18.87 5.28 8.20
CA LEU A 39 19.95 4.30 8.09
C LEU A 39 21.20 4.89 7.40
N LEU A 40 20.98 5.79 6.44
CA LEU A 40 22.05 6.50 5.72
C LEU A 40 22.57 7.74 6.46
N CYS A 41 22.29 7.87 7.75
CA CYS A 41 22.65 9.03 8.58
C CYS A 41 21.99 10.35 8.12
N THR A 42 20.72 10.29 7.70
CA THR A 42 19.88 11.45 7.36
C THR A 42 20.46 12.39 6.30
N PRO A 43 20.81 11.90 5.10
CA PRO A 43 21.32 12.75 4.02
C PRO A 43 20.27 13.74 3.49
N LEU A 44 18.99 13.47 3.70
CA LEU A 44 17.87 14.36 3.40
C LEU A 44 17.21 14.83 4.68
N SER A 45 16.73 16.07 4.70
CA SER A 45 15.91 16.59 5.78
C SER A 45 14.63 15.79 5.94
N GLU A 46 14.31 15.38 7.17
CA GLU A 46 13.06 14.67 7.43
C GLU A 46 11.84 15.56 7.17
N PRO A 47 10.82 15.06 6.44
CA PRO A 47 9.62 15.82 6.16
C PRO A 47 8.71 15.91 7.40
N ASP A 48 7.95 17.00 7.50
CA ASP A 48 6.84 17.09 8.44
C ASP A 48 5.69 16.18 7.99
N LEU A 49 5.56 15.03 8.65
CA LEU A 49 4.55 14.02 8.33
C LEU A 49 3.12 14.50 8.52
N SER A 50 2.87 15.42 9.46
CA SER A 50 1.54 15.97 9.70
C SER A 50 1.06 16.81 8.52
N ARG A 51 1.99 17.46 7.82
CA ARG A 51 1.73 18.23 6.61
C ARG A 51 1.74 17.37 5.36
N LEU A 52 2.67 16.41 5.28
CA LEU A 52 2.84 15.54 4.11
C LEU A 52 1.69 14.53 3.96
N TYR A 53 1.24 13.94 5.07
CA TYR A 53 0.23 12.89 5.08
C TYR A 53 -0.95 13.29 5.98
N ASN A 54 -1.78 14.20 5.47
CA ASN A 54 -3.04 14.59 6.09
C ASN A 54 -4.22 13.98 5.30
N GLY A 55 -5.13 13.29 5.99
CA GLY A 55 -6.32 12.63 5.41
C GLY A 55 -7.07 13.45 4.36
N THR A 56 -7.32 14.74 4.62
CA THR A 56 -8.03 15.61 3.66
C THR A 56 -7.18 15.89 2.42
N LEU A 57 -5.87 16.12 2.60
CA LEU A 57 -4.94 16.41 1.51
C LEU A 57 -4.76 15.18 0.61
N VAL A 58 -4.47 14.03 1.22
CA VAL A 58 -4.21 12.78 0.49
C VAL A 58 -5.45 12.32 -0.28
N HIS A 59 -6.64 12.50 0.29
CA HIS A 59 -7.88 12.15 -0.38
C HIS A 59 -8.16 13.08 -1.56
N ARG A 60 -7.96 14.40 -1.42
CA ARG A 60 -8.11 15.34 -2.55
C ARG A 60 -7.14 15.03 -3.67
N LEU A 61 -5.87 14.81 -3.34
CA LEU A 61 -4.83 14.47 -4.31
C LEU A 61 -5.17 13.18 -5.06
N TYR A 62 -5.66 12.15 -4.37
CA TYR A 62 -6.10 10.91 -5.00
C TYR A 62 -7.22 11.15 -6.02
N GLN A 63 -8.23 11.95 -5.66
CA GLN A 63 -9.34 12.26 -6.58
C GLN A 63 -8.87 13.07 -7.79
N GLU A 64 -7.98 14.05 -7.60
CA GLU A 64 -7.37 14.80 -8.70
C GLU A 64 -6.60 13.85 -9.63
N LEU A 65 -5.68 13.05 -9.10
CA LEU A 65 -4.90 12.08 -9.88
C LEU A 65 -5.78 11.06 -10.61
N LYS A 66 -6.85 10.57 -9.98
CA LYS A 66 -7.81 9.62 -10.57
C LYS A 66 -8.58 10.23 -11.74
N SER A 67 -8.85 11.53 -11.69
CA SER A 67 -9.58 12.25 -12.75
C SER A 67 -8.69 12.73 -13.91
N MET A 68 -7.37 12.79 -13.71
CA MET A 68 -6.44 13.36 -14.67
C MET A 68 -5.95 12.32 -15.69
N PRO A 69 -5.82 12.69 -16.98
CA PRO A 69 -5.36 11.75 -18.01
C PRO A 69 -3.86 11.45 -17.93
N SER A 70 -3.09 12.32 -17.26
CA SER A 70 -1.63 12.22 -17.11
C SER A 70 -1.19 12.94 -15.84
N VAL A 71 -0.20 12.38 -15.14
CA VAL A 71 0.30 12.93 -13.86
C VAL A 71 1.12 14.20 -14.04
N GLU A 72 1.72 14.39 -15.21
CA GLU A 72 2.49 15.58 -15.58
C GLU A 72 1.61 16.84 -15.61
N ASN A 73 0.30 16.66 -15.85
CA ASN A 73 -0.65 17.77 -15.80
C ASN A 73 -0.77 18.36 -14.39
N LEU A 74 -0.45 17.60 -13.34
CA LEU A 74 -0.45 18.09 -11.94
C LEU A 74 0.61 19.17 -11.74
N PHE A 75 1.72 19.05 -12.48
CA PHE A 75 2.85 19.96 -12.41
C PHE A 75 2.84 21.01 -13.53
N SER A 76 1.78 21.07 -14.34
CA SER A 76 1.66 22.00 -15.47
C SER A 76 1.91 23.47 -15.08
N LEU A 77 1.55 23.84 -13.85
CA LEU A 77 1.74 25.18 -13.30
C LEU A 77 3.18 25.46 -12.80
N SER A 78 4.05 24.45 -12.78
CA SER A 78 5.43 24.56 -12.27
C SER A 78 6.43 23.75 -13.11
N PRO A 79 7.15 24.40 -14.04
CA PRO A 79 8.14 23.75 -14.89
C PRO A 79 9.24 23.03 -14.09
N LYS A 80 9.62 23.59 -12.93
CA LYS A 80 10.61 23.00 -12.04
C LYS A 80 10.14 21.66 -11.46
N MET A 81 8.87 21.56 -11.08
CA MET A 81 8.30 20.32 -10.55
C MET A 81 8.18 19.26 -11.64
N THR A 82 7.77 19.64 -12.85
CA THR A 82 7.73 18.74 -14.01
C THR A 82 9.11 18.18 -14.32
N GLN A 83 10.13 19.03 -14.33
CA GLN A 83 11.51 18.60 -14.58
C GLN A 83 11.99 17.63 -13.50
N LEU A 84 11.75 17.95 -12.22
CA LEU A 84 12.15 17.08 -11.11
C LEU A 84 11.47 15.72 -11.20
N TYR A 85 10.16 15.69 -11.47
CA TYR A 85 9.41 14.46 -11.66
C TYR A 85 10.01 13.61 -12.79
N GLN A 86 10.31 14.21 -13.94
CA GLN A 86 10.89 13.47 -15.06
C GLN A 86 12.29 12.93 -14.77
N VAL A 87 13.14 13.70 -14.07
CA VAL A 87 14.46 13.23 -13.66
C VAL A 87 14.33 12.01 -12.74
N LEU A 88 13.43 12.07 -11.76
CA LEU A 88 13.18 10.96 -10.84
C LEU A 88 12.64 9.73 -11.56
N LEU A 89 11.63 9.91 -12.42
CA LEU A 89 11.03 8.83 -13.19
C LEU A 89 12.07 8.13 -14.06
N ASN A 90 12.81 8.88 -14.88
CA ASN A 90 13.86 8.33 -15.75
C ASN A 90 14.97 7.61 -14.96
N THR A 91 15.31 8.12 -13.76
CA THR A 91 16.29 7.47 -12.89
C THR A 91 15.76 6.13 -12.37
N VAL A 92 14.50 6.05 -11.98
CA VAL A 92 13.88 4.79 -11.53
C VAL A 92 13.76 3.82 -12.70
N GLU A 93 13.30 4.27 -13.86
CA GLU A 93 13.16 3.43 -15.07
C GLU A 93 14.51 2.88 -15.56
N SER A 94 15.60 3.62 -15.41
CA SER A 94 16.94 3.16 -15.79
C SER A 94 17.63 2.26 -14.75
N THR A 95 17.22 2.34 -13.49
CA THR A 95 17.81 1.54 -12.39
C THR A 95 17.07 0.24 -12.15
N VAL A 96 15.79 0.19 -12.49
CA VAL A 96 14.92 -0.97 -12.28
C VAL A 96 14.76 -1.74 -13.59
N SER A 97 14.71 -3.08 -13.54
CA SER A 97 14.48 -3.90 -14.74
C SER A 97 13.15 -3.51 -15.43
N ALA A 98 13.13 -3.54 -16.76
CA ALA A 98 11.91 -3.30 -17.55
C ALA A 98 10.75 -4.24 -17.17
N ASP A 99 11.06 -5.41 -16.61
CA ASP A 99 10.07 -6.38 -16.14
C ASP A 99 9.31 -5.93 -14.89
N PHE A 100 9.85 -4.96 -14.14
CA PHE A 100 9.22 -4.46 -12.91
C PHE A 100 7.94 -3.66 -13.17
N PHE A 101 7.90 -2.94 -14.29
CA PHE A 101 6.73 -2.15 -14.70
C PHE A 101 5.72 -2.95 -15.51
N GLN A 102 6.06 -4.20 -15.87
CA GLN A 102 5.11 -5.06 -16.57
C GLN A 102 4.00 -5.46 -15.60
N LYS A 103 2.81 -4.92 -15.85
CA LYS A 103 1.58 -5.35 -15.18
C LYS A 103 1.44 -6.85 -15.45
N THR A 104 1.63 -7.68 -14.41
CA THR A 104 1.48 -9.14 -14.53
C THR A 104 0.14 -9.41 -15.20
N THR A 105 0.17 -9.87 -16.45
CA THR A 105 -1.02 -10.40 -17.09
C THR A 105 -1.44 -11.57 -16.21
N LYS A 106 -2.65 -11.49 -15.65
CA LYS A 106 -3.21 -12.53 -14.79
C LYS A 106 -3.26 -13.85 -15.60
N THR A 107 -2.20 -14.64 -15.57
CA THR A 107 -2.30 -16.07 -15.78
C THR A 107 -3.08 -16.57 -14.56
N LYS A 108 -4.30 -17.04 -14.82
CA LYS A 108 -5.17 -17.66 -13.83
C LYS A 108 -4.34 -18.72 -13.09
N SER A 109 -3.93 -18.43 -11.86
CA SER A 109 -3.33 -19.45 -11.02
C SER A 109 -4.43 -20.46 -10.71
N GLU A 110 -4.28 -21.63 -11.31
CA GLU A 110 -5.14 -22.78 -11.07
C GLU A 110 -5.20 -23.04 -9.56
N SER A 111 -6.43 -23.01 -9.05
CA SER A 111 -6.84 -23.48 -7.73
C SER A 111 -5.92 -24.58 -7.20
N CYS A 112 -5.26 -24.33 -6.07
CA CYS A 112 -4.64 -25.36 -5.25
C CYS A 112 -5.70 -26.42 -4.90
N LYS A 113 -5.73 -27.51 -5.67
CA LYS A 113 -6.54 -28.69 -5.38
C LYS A 113 -6.09 -29.25 -4.03
N LYS A 114 -6.91 -29.08 -3.00
CA LYS A 114 -6.81 -29.75 -1.71
C LYS A 114 -6.70 -31.26 -1.95
N LYS A 115 -5.49 -31.83 -1.94
CA LYS A 115 -5.30 -33.28 -1.86
C LYS A 115 -5.59 -33.72 -0.44
N LYS A 116 -6.81 -34.20 -0.25
CA LYS A 116 -7.28 -34.96 0.91
C LYS A 116 -6.50 -36.28 0.93
N VAL A 117 -5.42 -36.37 1.72
CA VAL A 117 -4.76 -37.66 2.01
C VAL A 117 -5.24 -38.12 3.38
N SER A 118 -6.10 -39.14 3.37
CA SER A 118 -6.59 -39.82 4.56
C SER A 118 -5.46 -40.57 5.27
N ASN A 119 -5.38 -40.30 6.56
CA ASN A 119 -4.70 -41.00 7.65
C ASN A 119 -4.33 -42.48 7.44
N LYS A 120 -3.04 -42.81 7.68
CA LYS A 120 -2.65 -44.08 8.29
C LYS A 120 -1.57 -43.86 9.36
N LYS A 121 -1.85 -44.44 10.52
CA LYS A 121 -1.26 -44.29 11.86
C LYS A 121 0.25 -44.63 12.01
N ARG A 122 0.86 -43.91 12.97
CA ARG A 122 1.90 -44.28 13.98
C ARG A 122 3.37 -44.43 13.53
N LYS A 123 4.24 -43.58 14.09
CA LYS A 123 5.00 -43.82 15.34
C LYS A 123 5.77 -42.56 15.78
N ALA A 124 5.87 -42.36 17.09
CA ALA A 124 6.56 -41.24 17.72
C ALA A 124 8.09 -41.39 17.64
N ILE A 125 8.79 -40.34 17.20
CA ILE A 125 10.22 -40.14 17.44
C ILE A 125 10.42 -38.67 17.81
N ARG A 126 10.91 -38.44 19.03
CA ARG A 126 11.37 -37.15 19.54
C ARG A 126 12.69 -36.77 18.85
N ARG A 127 12.80 -35.56 18.30
CA ARG A 127 13.83 -34.54 18.65
C ARG A 127 13.97 -33.42 17.59
N ALA A 128 14.42 -32.30 18.13
CA ALA A 128 15.14 -31.17 17.54
C ALA A 128 14.28 -30.01 16.97
N VAL A 129 14.34 -28.91 17.73
CA VAL A 129 14.02 -27.52 17.34
C VAL A 129 14.98 -27.07 16.23
N PRO A 130 14.47 -26.30 15.26
CA PRO A 130 15.23 -25.15 14.76
C PRO A 130 14.44 -23.86 14.93
N GLU A 131 15.11 -22.85 15.49
CA GLU A 131 14.73 -21.45 15.47
C GLU A 131 14.79 -20.88 14.03
N THR A 132 14.25 -19.67 13.86
CA THR A 132 14.15 -18.85 12.63
C THR A 132 12.92 -19.06 11.74
N GLN A 133 11.78 -18.55 12.20
CA GLN A 133 10.74 -18.03 11.29
C GLN A 133 10.24 -16.68 11.81
N HIS A 134 10.85 -15.59 11.34
CA HIS A 134 10.27 -14.26 11.41
C HIS A 134 9.09 -14.20 10.42
N LEU A 135 7.94 -14.72 10.86
CA LEU A 135 6.67 -14.54 10.17
C LEU A 135 6.15 -13.15 10.51
N CYS A 136 6.56 -12.17 9.69
CA CYS A 136 5.78 -10.97 9.46
C CYS A 136 4.45 -11.39 8.81
N ASN A 137 3.50 -11.84 9.61
CA ASN A 137 2.12 -11.98 9.20
C ASN A 137 1.21 -11.84 10.42
N VAL A 138 1.08 -10.60 10.90
CA VAL A 138 -0.06 -10.24 11.72
C VAL A 138 -0.80 -9.15 10.95
N ASN A 139 -1.81 -9.56 10.18
CA ASN A 139 -2.79 -8.64 9.63
C ASN A 139 -3.49 -7.94 10.80
N ARG A 140 -3.14 -6.67 11.03
CA ARG A 140 -3.68 -5.80 12.08
C ARG A 140 -5.22 -5.76 12.13
N PHE A 141 -5.88 -6.04 11.01
CA PHE A 141 -7.34 -6.00 10.89
C PHE A 141 -8.05 -7.31 11.29
N ALA A 142 -7.32 -8.37 11.62
CA ALA A 142 -7.92 -9.65 12.03
C ALA A 142 -8.77 -9.55 13.31
N SER A 143 -8.52 -8.55 14.15
CA SER A 143 -9.27 -8.34 15.40
C SER A 143 -10.60 -7.61 15.23
N LEU A 144 -10.99 -7.24 14.00
CA LEU A 144 -12.26 -6.56 13.71
C LEU A 144 -13.37 -7.51 13.20
N GLY A 145 -13.14 -8.83 13.25
CA GLY A 145 -14.22 -9.79 13.07
C GLY A 145 -15.17 -9.69 14.26
N VAL A 146 -16.30 -9.02 14.07
CA VAL A 146 -17.43 -9.03 15.01
C VAL A 146 -18.14 -10.37 14.80
N ASP A 147 -18.23 -11.19 15.85
CA ASP A 147 -19.06 -12.40 15.82
C ASP A 147 -20.54 -12.00 15.67
N ASP A 148 -21.23 -12.64 14.73
CA ASP A 148 -22.68 -12.49 14.45
C ASP A 148 -23.53 -13.09 15.59
#